data_AF-A0A1F2X4P5-F1
#
_entry.id   AF-A0A1F2X4P5-F1
#
_cell.length_a   1.000
_cell.length_b   1.000
_cell.length_c   1.000
_cell.angle_alpha   90.00
_cell.angle_beta   90.00
_cell.angle_gamma   90.00
#
_symmetry.space_group_name_H-M   'P 1'
#
loop_
_entity.id
_entity.type
_entity.pdbx_description
1 polymer ?
#
loop_
_entity_poly.entity_id
_entity_poly.type
_entity_poly.pdbx_seq_one_letter_code
_entity_poly.pdbx_strand_id
1 'polypeptide(L)'
;MSYRGRRLAAIGIVAAQLLLIVRAYSAPIDTFGFQMFPESSQWRADIFRVLPDGNRVDVREPWPGGYRWEQLVDARGLGSPSTLHHADAGLDATVHLLDAALDWVAANTPEDAVTIALIAEVTVIHNGRPPTTLVLTSAPRP
;
A
#
# COMPACT_ATOMS: atom_id res chain seq x y z
N MET A 1 -1.43 -8.32 47.73
CA MET A 1 -0.46 -7.68 46.80
C MET A 1 -0.09 -6.32 47.37
N SER A 2 1.20 -6.08 47.68
CA SER A 2 1.63 -4.83 48.34
C SER A 2 1.49 -3.63 47.40
N TYR A 3 1.34 -2.42 47.97
CA TYR A 3 1.25 -1.16 47.20
C TYR A 3 2.43 -0.99 46.23
N ARG A 4 3.65 -1.35 46.66
CA ARG A 4 4.84 -1.34 45.82
C ARG A 4 4.74 -2.32 44.64
N GLY A 5 4.21 -3.52 44.88
CA GLY A 5 3.97 -4.52 43.83
C GLY A 5 2.95 -4.07 42.79
N ARG A 6 1.84 -3.44 43.22
CA ARG A 6 0.85 -2.86 42.30
C ARG A 6 1.44 -1.72 41.47
N ARG A 7 2.26 -0.85 42.08
CA ARG A 7 2.92 0.26 41.38
C ARG A 7 3.91 -0.23 40.34
N LEU A 8 4.73 -1.25 40.66
CA LEU A 8 5.66 -1.85 39.71
C LEU A 8 4.93 -2.53 38.55
N ALA A 9 3.84 -3.25 38.83
CA ALA A 9 3.01 -3.85 37.79
C ALA A 9 2.40 -2.80 36.85
N ALA A 10 1.86 -1.71 37.40
CA ALA A 10 1.31 -0.61 36.60
C ALA A 10 2.38 0.04 35.72
N ILE A 11 3.56 0.34 36.26
CA ILE A 11 4.69 0.88 35.49
C ILE A 11 5.10 -0.09 34.37
N GLY A 12 5.17 -1.39 34.67
CA GLY A 12 5.50 -2.42 33.69
C GLY A 12 4.50 -2.50 32.55
N ILE A 13 3.20 -2.43 32.85
CA ILE A 13 2.13 -2.42 31.84
C ILE A 13 2.24 -1.18 30.96
N VAL A 14 2.39 0.01 31.55
CA VAL A 14 2.53 1.26 30.79
C VAL A 14 3.79 1.24 29.92
N ALA A 15 4.92 0.77 30.45
CA ALA A 15 6.16 0.63 29.68
C ALA A 15 6.01 -0.36 28.52
N ALA A 16 5.33 -1.50 28.74
CA ALA A 16 5.05 -2.46 27.69
C ALA A 16 4.12 -1.87 26.61
N GLN A 17 3.08 -1.13 27.00
CA GLN A 17 2.20 -0.43 26.07
C GLN A 17 2.95 0.59 25.23
N LEU A 18 3.77 1.44 25.85
CA LEU A 18 4.60 2.42 25.13
C LEU A 18 5.57 1.75 24.15
N LEU A 19 6.18 0.63 24.55
CA LEU A 19 7.07 -0.14 23.68
C LEU A 19 6.33 -0.74 22.49
N LEU A 20 5.12 -1.26 22.69
CA LEU A 20 4.26 -1.76 21.60
C LEU A 20 3.81 -0.64 20.65
N ILE A 21 3.54 0.56 21.17
CA ILE A 21 3.20 1.73 20.34
C ILE A 21 4.40 2.12 19.47
N VAL A 22 5.58 2.32 20.07
CA VAL A 22 6.79 2.69 19.33
C VAL A 22 7.15 1.62 18.29
N ARG A 23 7.03 0.35 18.66
CA ARG A 23 7.23 -0.77 17.73
C ARG A 23 6.23 -0.74 16.58
N ALA A 24 4.95 -0.45 16.83
CA ALA A 24 3.93 -0.42 15.78
C ALA A 24 4.27 0.56 14.65
N TYR A 25 4.86 1.71 14.97
CA TYR A 25 5.27 2.72 13.98
C TYR A 25 6.51 2.35 13.15
N SER A 26 7.25 1.30 13.51
CA SER A 26 8.50 0.90 12.86
C SER A 26 8.54 -0.57 12.42
N ALA A 27 7.50 -1.33 12.74
CA ALA A 27 7.47 -2.75 12.46
C ALA A 27 7.00 -3.03 11.03
N PRO A 28 7.43 -4.16 10.44
CA PRO A 28 6.85 -4.65 9.20
C PRO A 28 5.33 -4.89 9.35
N ILE A 29 4.61 -4.84 8.23
CA ILE A 29 3.15 -4.88 8.16
C ILE A 29 2.52 -6.14 8.82
N ASP A 30 3.28 -7.21 8.98
CA ASP A 30 2.84 -8.49 9.55
C ASP A 30 2.96 -8.57 11.08
N THR A 31 3.45 -7.52 11.74
CA THR A 31 3.73 -7.53 13.19
C THR A 31 2.62 -6.83 13.98
N PHE A 32 2.13 -7.49 15.04
CA PHE A 32 1.13 -6.91 15.94
C PHE A 32 1.65 -5.67 16.67
N GLY A 33 0.91 -4.55 16.56
CA GLY A 33 1.21 -3.29 17.23
C GLY A 33 -0.04 -2.43 17.42
N PHE A 34 -0.02 -1.55 18.42
CA PHE A 34 -1.10 -0.58 18.67
C PHE A 34 -0.72 0.79 18.11
N GLN A 35 -1.32 1.18 16.99
CA GLN A 35 -1.21 2.53 16.46
C GLN A 35 -2.38 3.37 16.97
N MET A 36 -2.10 4.30 17.88
CA MET A 36 -3.14 5.12 18.54
C MET A 36 -3.75 6.18 17.64
N PHE A 37 -3.05 6.60 16.58
CA PHE A 37 -3.55 7.57 15.61
C PHE A 37 -3.23 7.08 14.20
N PRO A 38 -4.25 6.89 13.33
CA PRO A 38 -3.98 6.64 11.94
C PRO A 38 -3.13 7.80 11.42
N GLU A 39 -2.07 7.46 10.70
CA GLU A 39 -1.33 8.46 9.97
C GLU A 39 -2.32 9.13 9.02
N SER A 40 -2.59 10.43 9.19
CA SER A 40 -3.52 11.16 8.32
C SER A 40 -2.89 11.43 6.94
N SER A 41 -2.13 10.46 6.44
CA SER A 41 -1.51 10.46 5.14
C SER A 41 -2.54 10.03 4.10
N GLN A 42 -2.45 10.63 2.94
CA GLN A 42 -3.29 10.30 1.79
C GLN A 42 -2.42 9.77 0.67
N TRP A 43 -3.03 8.99 -0.22
CA TRP A 43 -2.35 8.43 -1.38
C TRP A 43 -3.29 8.36 -2.57
N ARG A 44 -2.70 8.35 -3.76
CA ARG A 44 -3.35 8.09 -5.05
C ARG A 44 -2.32 7.42 -5.94
N ALA A 45 -2.71 6.47 -6.78
CA ALA A 45 -1.83 5.92 -7.80
C ALA A 45 -2.50 5.91 -9.18
N ASP A 46 -1.74 6.39 -10.17
CA ASP A 46 -2.09 6.28 -11.57
C ASP A 46 -1.32 5.09 -12.15
N ILE A 47 -2.03 4.10 -12.71
CA ILE A 47 -1.44 2.82 -13.12
C ILE A 47 -1.48 2.68 -14.63
N PHE A 48 -0.36 2.26 -15.20
CA PHE A 48 -0.14 2.17 -16.63
C PHE A 48 0.38 0.79 -17.02
N ARG A 49 -0.11 0.29 -18.15
CA ARG A 49 0.48 -0.81 -18.91
C ARG A 49 1.56 -0.25 -19.81
N VAL A 50 2.77 -0.79 -19.70
CA VAL A 50 3.87 -0.45 -20.61
C VAL A 50 3.84 -1.44 -21.77
N LEU A 51 3.84 -0.90 -22.99
CA LEU A 51 3.89 -1.68 -24.22
C LEU A 51 5.33 -1.81 -24.74
N PRO A 52 5.62 -2.70 -25.72
CA PRO A 52 6.98 -2.97 -26.19
C PRO A 52 7.64 -1.77 -26.90
N ASP A 53 6.83 -0.83 -27.39
CA ASP A 53 7.27 0.44 -27.98
C ASP A 53 7.58 1.53 -26.93
N GLY A 54 7.39 1.22 -25.64
CA GLY A 54 7.55 2.14 -24.51
C GLY A 54 6.32 3.00 -24.23
N ASN A 55 5.23 2.85 -25.00
CA ASN A 55 4.00 3.58 -24.72
C ASN A 55 3.38 3.12 -23.40
N ARG A 56 2.84 4.09 -22.66
CA ARG A 56 2.11 3.88 -21.41
C ARG A 56 0.62 4.04 -21.66
N VAL A 57 -0.13 2.96 -21.49
CA VAL A 57 -1.59 2.93 -21.64
C VAL A 57 -2.20 2.80 -20.25
N ASP A 58 -3.11 3.70 -19.89
CA ASP A 58 -3.79 3.65 -18.60
C ASP A 58 -4.56 2.32 -18.43
N VAL A 59 -4.54 1.71 -17.24
CA VAL A 59 -5.27 0.45 -16.97
C VAL A 59 -6.80 0.60 -17.03
N ARG A 60 -7.32 1.84 -17.05
CA ARG A 60 -8.74 2.14 -17.26
C ARG A 60 -9.17 2.08 -18.73
N GLU A 61 -8.21 2.17 -19.65
CA GLU A 61 -8.44 1.97 -21.07
C GLU A 61 -8.67 0.48 -21.39
N PRO A 62 -9.28 0.16 -22.55
CA PRO A 62 -9.49 -1.23 -22.95
C PRO A 62 -8.23 -2.09 -22.85
N TRP A 63 -8.32 -3.14 -22.05
CA TRP A 63 -7.26 -4.12 -21.81
C TRP A 63 -7.52 -5.38 -22.65
N PRO A 64 -6.54 -5.91 -23.40
CA PRO A 64 -6.59 -7.26 -23.96
C PRO A 64 -7.09 -8.31 -22.94
N GLY A 65 -7.98 -9.20 -23.37
CA GLY A 65 -8.67 -10.14 -22.47
C GLY A 65 -9.85 -9.55 -21.70
N GLY A 66 -10.17 -8.27 -21.92
CA GLY A 66 -11.31 -7.60 -21.26
C GLY A 66 -11.09 -7.32 -19.77
N TYR A 67 -9.83 -7.38 -19.30
CA TYR A 67 -9.49 -7.13 -17.92
C TYR A 67 -9.79 -5.69 -17.50
N ARG A 68 -10.19 -5.53 -16.24
CA ARG A 68 -10.40 -4.24 -15.62
C ARG A 68 -9.74 -4.28 -14.25
N TRP A 69 -8.95 -3.27 -13.92
CA TRP A 69 -8.16 -3.25 -12.69
C TRP A 69 -9.02 -3.52 -11.45
N GLU A 70 -10.17 -2.85 -11.33
CA GLU A 70 -11.08 -3.00 -10.20
C GLU A 70 -11.72 -4.39 -10.08
N GLN A 71 -11.70 -5.20 -11.14
CA GLN A 71 -12.19 -6.58 -11.11
C GLN A 71 -11.10 -7.56 -10.67
N LEU A 72 -9.83 -7.19 -10.84
CA LEU A 72 -8.68 -8.00 -10.47
C LEU A 72 -8.22 -7.72 -9.04
N VAL A 73 -8.38 -6.49 -8.58
CA VAL A 73 -7.92 -6.03 -7.26
C VAL A 73 -9.11 -5.44 -6.50
N ASP A 74 -9.74 -6.22 -5.63
CA ASP A 74 -10.92 -5.82 -4.85
C ASP A 74 -10.59 -5.50 -3.37
N ALA A 75 -9.36 -5.09 -3.11
CA ALA A 75 -8.96 -4.64 -1.77
C ALA A 75 -9.32 -3.16 -1.56
N ARG A 76 -9.64 -2.81 -0.31
CA ARG A 76 -10.07 -1.45 0.09
C ARG A 76 -9.12 -0.38 -0.46
N GLY A 77 -9.65 0.53 -1.28
CA GLY A 77 -8.91 1.62 -1.93
C GLY A 77 -8.05 1.19 -3.14
N LEU A 78 -7.50 -0.02 -3.12
CA LEU A 78 -6.65 -0.55 -4.20
C LEU A 78 -7.42 -0.81 -5.50
N GLY A 79 -8.71 -1.12 -5.44
CA GLY A 79 -9.52 -1.30 -6.66
C GLY A 79 -9.82 0.00 -7.42
N SER A 80 -9.69 1.16 -6.77
CA SER A 80 -9.87 2.48 -7.40
C SER A 80 -8.70 3.42 -7.08
N PRO A 81 -7.46 3.05 -7.45
CA PRO A 81 -6.25 3.71 -6.95
C PRO A 81 -6.10 5.15 -7.47
N SER A 82 -6.76 5.49 -8.58
CA SER A 82 -6.73 6.83 -9.18
C SER A 82 -7.56 7.87 -8.40
N THR A 83 -8.29 7.49 -7.36
CA THR A 83 -8.94 8.45 -6.46
C THR A 83 -8.06 8.70 -5.24
N LEU A 84 -8.16 9.90 -4.64
CA LEU A 84 -7.41 10.21 -3.43
C LEU A 84 -8.01 9.45 -2.23
N HIS A 85 -7.20 8.66 -1.54
CA HIS A 85 -7.61 7.83 -0.41
C HIS A 85 -6.84 8.18 0.85
N HIS A 86 -7.41 7.89 2.01
CA HIS A 86 -6.65 7.83 3.25
C HIS A 86 -5.84 6.52 3.32
N ALA A 87 -4.64 6.60 3.87
CA ALA A 87 -3.82 5.43 4.16
C ALA A 87 -4.30 4.77 5.47
N ASP A 88 -5.51 4.20 5.46
CA ASP A 88 -6.19 3.67 6.65
C ASP A 88 -5.38 2.59 7.40
N ALA A 89 -4.55 1.84 6.67
CA ALA A 89 -3.67 0.79 7.19
C ALA A 89 -2.21 1.26 7.39
N GLY A 90 -1.94 2.55 7.26
CA GLY A 90 -0.59 3.11 7.14
C GLY A 90 -0.13 3.22 5.68
N LEU A 91 0.69 4.23 5.41
CA LEU A 91 1.13 4.52 4.06
C LEU A 91 2.03 3.43 3.49
N ASP A 92 3.06 3.03 4.25
CA ASP A 92 4.02 2.00 3.82
C ASP A 92 3.31 0.68 3.51
N ALA A 93 2.35 0.32 4.35
CA ALA A 93 1.48 -0.83 4.15
C ALA A 93 0.70 -0.75 2.84
N THR A 94 0.13 0.41 2.55
CA THR A 94 -0.65 0.63 1.33
C THR A 94 0.22 0.56 0.08
N VAL A 95 1.40 1.19 0.12
CA VAL A 95 2.37 1.14 -0.99
C VAL A 95 2.85 -0.30 -1.23
N HIS A 96 3.15 -1.04 -0.16
CA HIS A 96 3.58 -2.43 -0.26
C HIS A 96 2.50 -3.35 -0.84
N LEU A 97 1.23 -3.18 -0.42
CA LEU A 97 0.12 -3.94 -0.99
C LEU A 97 -0.14 -3.59 -2.45
N LEU A 98 0.03 -2.32 -2.83
CA LEU A 98 -0.08 -1.91 -4.23
C LEU A 98 1.00 -2.54 -5.09
N ASP A 99 2.25 -2.55 -4.62
CA ASP A 99 3.39 -3.19 -5.30
C ASP A 99 3.12 -4.69 -5.54
N ALA A 100 2.71 -5.40 -4.49
CA ALA A 100 2.32 -6.80 -4.59
C ALA A 100 1.13 -7.04 -5.53
N ALA A 101 0.17 -6.10 -5.57
CA ALA A 101 -0.97 -6.19 -6.49
C ALA A 101 -0.52 -6.02 -7.94
N LEU A 102 0.44 -5.13 -8.24
CA LEU A 102 0.99 -4.99 -9.59
C LEU A 102 1.65 -6.30 -10.05
N ASP A 103 2.47 -6.92 -9.20
CA ASP A 103 3.10 -8.21 -9.48
C ASP A 103 2.07 -9.31 -9.70
N TRP A 104 1.07 -9.39 -8.83
CA TRP A 104 0.02 -10.39 -8.95
C TRP A 104 -0.79 -10.21 -10.25
N VAL A 105 -1.20 -8.98 -10.58
CA VAL A 105 -1.93 -8.69 -11.82
C VAL A 105 -1.06 -9.00 -13.04
N ALA A 106 0.23 -8.65 -12.99
CA ALA A 106 1.17 -8.98 -14.05
C ALA A 106 1.35 -10.51 -14.24
N ALA A 107 1.20 -11.32 -13.19
CA ALA A 107 1.25 -12.77 -13.31
C ALA A 107 -0.10 -13.43 -13.70
N ASN A 108 -1.24 -12.76 -13.48
CA ASN A 108 -2.57 -13.36 -13.55
C ASN A 108 -3.47 -12.79 -14.67
N THR A 109 -2.89 -12.13 -15.67
CA THR A 109 -3.61 -11.64 -16.86
C THR A 109 -3.06 -12.27 -18.15
N PRO A 110 -3.16 -13.61 -18.32
CA PRO A 110 -2.48 -14.35 -19.38
C PRO A 110 -2.94 -13.98 -20.81
N GLU A 111 -4.14 -13.42 -20.97
CA GLU A 111 -4.66 -13.00 -22.29
C GLU A 111 -4.04 -11.67 -22.76
N ASP A 112 -3.27 -10.99 -21.90
CA ASP A 112 -2.49 -9.81 -22.27
C ASP A 112 -1.06 -10.18 -22.67
N ALA A 113 -0.87 -10.45 -23.96
CA ALA A 113 0.44 -10.80 -24.52
C ALA A 113 1.26 -9.57 -24.95
N VAL A 114 0.76 -8.35 -24.78
CA VAL A 114 1.43 -7.13 -25.29
C VAL A 114 2.04 -6.27 -24.19
N THR A 115 1.49 -6.31 -22.98
CA THR A 115 2.06 -5.55 -21.86
C THR A 115 3.35 -6.20 -21.37
N ILE A 116 4.43 -5.41 -21.27
CA ILE A 116 5.74 -5.86 -20.77
C ILE A 116 5.89 -5.66 -19.26
N ALA A 117 5.18 -4.68 -18.69
CA ALA A 117 5.17 -4.39 -17.25
C ALA A 117 4.00 -3.47 -16.89
N LEU A 118 3.62 -3.46 -15.62
CA LEU A 118 2.74 -2.45 -15.03
C LEU A 118 3.59 -1.45 -14.26
N ILE A 119 3.30 -0.16 -14.42
CA ILE A 119 3.92 0.92 -13.65
C ILE A 119 2.83 1.66 -12.90
N ALA A 120 3.05 1.92 -11.61
CA ALA A 120 2.21 2.81 -10.84
C ALA A 120 2.99 4.07 -10.43
N GLU A 121 2.44 5.24 -10.76
CA GLU A 121 2.89 6.52 -10.26
C GLU A 121 2.09 6.89 -9.01
N VAL A 122 2.69 6.69 -7.85
CA VAL A 122 2.04 6.84 -6.55
C VAL A 122 2.33 8.23 -6.00
N THR A 123 1.30 9.06 -5.90
CA THR A 123 1.36 10.33 -5.18
C THR A 123 1.01 10.08 -3.71
N VAL A 124 1.93 10.45 -2.83
CA VAL A 124 1.82 10.35 -1.38
C VAL A 124 1.75 11.74 -0.77
N ILE A 125 0.83 11.95 0.16
CA ILE A 125 0.64 13.22 0.88
C ILE A 125 0.69 12.95 2.38
N HIS A 126 1.81 13.31 3.01
CA HIS A 126 1.91 13.29 4.47
C HIS A 126 1.31 14.58 5.04
N ASN A 127 0.68 14.51 6.21
CA ASN A 127 0.05 15.68 6.83
C ASN A 127 1.06 16.83 7.04
N GLY A 128 0.73 18.02 6.55
CA GLY A 128 1.57 19.21 6.65
C GLY A 128 2.85 19.18 5.79
N ARG A 129 2.99 18.21 4.89
CA ARG A 129 4.14 18.12 3.97
C ARG A 129 3.69 18.21 2.50
N PRO A 130 4.57 18.67 1.59
CA PRO A 130 4.30 18.60 0.16
C PRO A 130 4.09 17.16 -0.32
N PRO A 131 3.28 16.96 -1.37
CA PRO A 131 3.17 15.66 -2.03
C PRO A 131 4.52 15.14 -2.53
N THR A 132 4.74 13.84 -2.40
CA THR A 132 5.91 13.14 -2.95
C THR A 132 5.44 12.06 -3.92
N THR A 133 6.18 11.84 -4.99
CA THR A 133 5.85 10.80 -5.98
C THR A 133 6.83 9.63 -5.86
N LEU A 134 6.28 8.42 -5.85
CA LEU A 134 7.00 7.16 -5.90
C LEU A 134 6.60 6.44 -7.18
N VAL A 135 7.52 5.69 -7.77
CA VAL A 135 7.23 4.86 -8.95
C VAL A 135 7.41 3.40 -8.55
N LEU A 136 6.35 2.62 -8.71
CA LEU A 136 6.36 1.17 -8.54
C LEU A 136 6.33 0.52 -9.92
N THR A 137 6.94 -0.65 -10.05
CA THR A 137 7.00 -1.38 -11.32
C THR A 137 6.86 -2.86 -11.03
N SER A 138 5.91 -3.51 -11.69
CA SER A 138 5.75 -4.96 -11.57
C SER A 138 6.97 -5.70 -12.09
N ALA A 139 7.07 -6.98 -11.72
CA ALA A 139 7.93 -7.93 -12.39
C ALA A 139 7.73 -7.86 -13.93
N PRO A 140 8.81 -7.97 -14.73
CA PRO A 140 8.71 -8.01 -16.18
C PRO A 140 7.87 -9.21 -16.63
N ARG A 141 7.08 -9.00 -17.68
CA ARG A 141 6.32 -10.06 -18.34
C ARG A 141 7.16 -10.66 -19.48
N PRO A 142 7.16 -11.99 -19.64
CA PRO A 142 7.88 -12.68 -20.71
C PRO A 142 7.23 -12.47 -22.10
#